data_AF-A0A9Q1HVC5-F1
#
_entry.id   AF-A0A9Q1HVC5-F1
#
_cell.length_a   1.000
_cell.length_b   1.000
_cell.length_c   1.000
_cell.angle_alpha   90.00
_cell.angle_beta   90.00
_cell.angle_gamma   90.00
#
_symmetry.space_group_name_H-M   'P 1'
#
loop_
_entity.id
_entity.type
_entity.pdbx_description
1 polymer ?
#
loop_
_entity_poly.entity_id
_entity_poly.type
_entity_poly.pdbx_seq_one_letter_code
_entity_poly.pdbx_strand_id
1 'polypeptide(L)'
;MARRPAVRITFHAGDSFARIVLVLWSLVCVVSGQELPSSGVNGFSLHPPYFNLAEGTKITATATCGEDENGRAIQDLYCKLVGGPVSGDPSQTIQGQYCDTCTMGDSNRAHPITNAIDGGRGRARPSPAGGRAWT
;
A
#
# COMPACT_ATOMS: atom_id res chain seq x y z
N MET A 1 -28.74 -48.86 -74.39
CA MET A 1 -29.85 -48.66 -73.43
C MET A 1 -29.42 -49.16 -72.06
N ALA A 2 -28.91 -48.27 -71.19
CA ALA A 2 -28.50 -48.62 -69.83
C ALA A 2 -29.49 -47.98 -68.84
N ARG A 3 -30.23 -48.83 -68.12
CA ARG A 3 -31.15 -48.45 -67.04
C ARG A 3 -30.33 -47.88 -65.87
N ARG A 4 -30.59 -46.63 -65.47
CA ARG A 4 -30.05 -46.07 -64.22
C ARG A 4 -31.02 -46.38 -63.07
N PRO A 5 -30.53 -46.86 -61.90
CA PRO A 5 -31.39 -47.15 -60.77
C PRO A 5 -31.84 -45.85 -60.11
N ALA A 6 -33.12 -45.79 -59.72
CA ALA A 6 -33.65 -44.72 -58.89
C ALA A 6 -33.12 -44.89 -57.46
N VAL A 7 -32.24 -43.96 -57.04
CA VAL A 7 -31.75 -43.89 -55.66
C VAL A 7 -32.86 -43.31 -54.80
N ARG A 8 -33.42 -44.13 -53.91
CA ARG A 8 -34.42 -43.71 -52.92
C ARG A 8 -33.69 -43.17 -51.70
N ILE A 9 -33.67 -41.84 -51.54
CA ILE A 9 -33.11 -41.19 -50.35
C ILE A 9 -34.14 -41.28 -49.22
N THR A 10 -33.85 -42.10 -48.22
CA THR A 10 -34.60 -42.16 -46.95
C THR A 10 -34.10 -41.06 -46.03
N PHE A 11 -34.93 -40.03 -45.81
CA PHE A 11 -34.65 -38.96 -44.86
C PHE A 11 -34.94 -39.44 -43.43
N HIS A 12 -33.89 -39.65 -42.62
CA HIS A 12 -34.02 -39.85 -41.18
C HIS A 12 -34.17 -38.48 -40.47
N ALA A 13 -35.42 -38.01 -40.35
CA ALA A 13 -35.78 -36.71 -39.79
C ALA A 13 -35.43 -36.52 -38.29
N GLY A 14 -34.99 -37.55 -37.57
CA GLY A 14 -34.69 -37.48 -36.13
C GLY A 14 -33.28 -36.97 -35.77
N ASP A 15 -32.28 -37.22 -36.61
CA ASP A 15 -30.87 -36.92 -36.30
C ASP A 15 -30.55 -35.42 -36.52
N SER A 16 -31.12 -34.84 -37.57
CA SER A 16 -30.98 -33.40 -37.86
C SER A 16 -31.60 -32.51 -36.78
N PHE A 17 -32.74 -32.92 -36.23
CA PHE A 17 -33.42 -32.13 -35.19
C PHE A 17 -32.65 -32.17 -33.87
N ALA A 18 -32.11 -33.34 -33.50
CA ALA A 18 -31.26 -33.51 -32.32
C ALA A 18 -29.97 -32.67 -32.42
N ARG A 19 -29.35 -32.62 -33.61
CA ARG A 19 -28.17 -31.79 -33.85
C ARG A 19 -28.45 -30.29 -33.77
N ILE A 20 -29.59 -29.85 -34.32
CA ILE A 20 -30.02 -28.45 -34.22
C ILE A 20 -30.26 -28.06 -32.76
N VAL A 21 -30.93 -28.92 -31.99
CA VAL A 21 -31.16 -28.69 -30.55
C VAL A 21 -29.85 -28.65 -29.77
N LEU A 22 -28.90 -29.55 -30.06
CA LEU A 22 -27.57 -29.54 -29.44
C LEU A 22 -26.79 -28.26 -29.75
N VAL A 23 -26.80 -27.80 -31.00
CA VAL A 23 -26.14 -26.56 -31.42
C VAL A 23 -26.79 -25.35 -30.77
N LEU A 24 -28.12 -25.29 -30.72
CA LEU A 24 -28.84 -24.21 -30.05
C LEU A 24 -28.58 -24.20 -28.54
N TRP A 25 -28.52 -25.36 -27.89
CA TRP A 25 -28.20 -25.46 -26.46
C TRP A 25 -26.77 -24.98 -26.19
N SER A 26 -25.80 -25.46 -26.97
CA SER A 26 -24.41 -25.00 -26.83
C SER A 26 -24.26 -23.51 -27.12
N LEU A 27 -24.97 -22.96 -28.11
CA LEU A 27 -25.00 -21.51 -28.37
C LEU A 27 -25.61 -20.72 -27.20
N VAL A 28 -26.71 -21.22 -26.60
CA VAL A 28 -27.33 -20.62 -25.40
C VAL A 28 -26.37 -20.68 -24.20
N CYS A 29 -25.64 -21.78 -24.00
CA CYS A 29 -24.64 -21.87 -22.94
C CYS A 29 -23.48 -20.88 -23.13
N VAL A 30 -23.05 -20.62 -24.37
CA VAL A 30 -22.01 -19.61 -24.64
C VAL A 30 -22.54 -18.19 -24.41
N VAL A 31 -23.80 -17.91 -24.74
CA VAL A 31 -24.43 -16.60 -24.50
C VAL A 31 -24.73 -16.34 -23.02
N SER A 32 -25.10 -17.37 -22.25
CA SER A 32 -25.34 -17.26 -20.80
C SER A 32 -24.07 -17.39 -19.94
N GLY A 33 -22.94 -17.81 -20.52
CA GLY A 33 -21.67 -18.01 -19.83
C GLY A 33 -20.81 -16.75 -19.64
N GLN A 34 -21.34 -15.58 -20.00
CA GLN A 34 -20.65 -14.29 -19.83
C GLN A 34 -21.34 -13.41 -18.79
N GLU A 35 -21.79 -13.97 -17.67
CA GLU A 35 -21.91 -13.20 -16.43
C GLU A 35 -20.52 -13.08 -15.79
N LEU A 36 -19.57 -12.46 -16.53
CA LEU A 36 -18.54 -11.70 -15.82
C LEU A 36 -19.32 -10.60 -15.12
N PRO A 37 -19.16 -10.38 -13.81
CA PRO A 37 -19.76 -9.24 -13.16
C PRO A 37 -19.24 -7.99 -13.87
N SER A 38 -20.05 -7.46 -14.78
CA SER A 38 -19.91 -6.16 -15.40
C SER A 38 -20.30 -5.13 -14.35
N SER A 39 -19.54 -5.14 -13.26
CA SER A 39 -19.50 -4.07 -12.29
C SER A 39 -18.71 -2.93 -12.94
N GLY A 40 -19.36 -2.24 -13.88
CA GLY A 40 -18.94 -0.93 -14.36
C GLY A 40 -17.72 -0.89 -15.28
N VAL A 41 -17.97 -0.76 -16.59
CA VAL A 41 -17.10 0.06 -17.44
C VAL A 41 -17.28 1.54 -17.09
N ASN A 42 -16.82 1.94 -15.90
CA ASN A 42 -16.64 3.34 -15.53
C ASN A 42 -15.30 3.45 -14.79
N GLY A 43 -14.19 3.26 -15.52
CA GLY A 43 -12.83 3.54 -15.05
C GLY A 43 -12.39 2.72 -13.84
N PHE A 44 -12.01 1.46 -14.06
CA PHE A 44 -11.15 0.77 -13.09
C PHE A 44 -9.87 1.59 -12.96
N SER A 45 -9.75 2.35 -11.87
CA SER A 45 -8.48 2.94 -11.49
C SER A 45 -7.49 1.80 -11.35
N LEU A 46 -6.55 1.70 -12.30
CA LEU A 46 -5.38 0.81 -12.23
C LEU A 46 -4.41 1.23 -11.12
N HIS A 47 -4.87 2.05 -10.18
CA HIS A 47 -4.11 2.50 -9.04
C HIS A 47 -4.35 1.50 -7.92
N PRO A 48 -3.37 0.65 -7.57
CA PRO A 48 -3.44 -0.06 -6.31
C PRO A 48 -3.62 0.96 -5.18
N PRO A 49 -4.36 0.61 -4.11
CA PRO A 49 -4.56 1.52 -2.99
C PRO A 49 -3.20 1.98 -2.45
N TYR A 50 -3.03 3.28 -2.28
CA TYR A 50 -1.83 3.84 -1.69
C TYR A 50 -1.65 3.27 -0.29
N PHE A 51 -0.51 2.63 -0.05
CA PHE A 51 -0.15 2.08 1.24
C PHE A 51 1.12 2.75 1.74
N ASN A 52 1.25 2.86 3.05
CA ASN A 52 2.45 3.38 3.67
C ASN A 52 3.55 2.33 3.57
N LEU A 53 4.48 2.52 2.64
CA LEU A 53 5.63 1.63 2.42
C LEU A 53 6.47 1.41 3.68
N ALA A 54 6.42 2.33 4.64
CA ALA A 54 7.16 2.23 5.89
C ALA A 54 6.37 1.51 7.00
N GLU A 55 5.05 1.43 6.88
CA GLU A 55 4.20 0.87 7.95
C GLU A 55 4.40 -0.64 8.08
N GLY A 56 4.72 -1.08 9.30
CA GLY A 56 5.05 -2.48 9.58
C GLY A 56 6.42 -2.94 9.05
N THR A 57 7.24 -2.04 8.49
CA THR A 57 8.61 -2.37 8.09
C THR A 57 9.59 -2.30 9.28
N LYS A 58 10.65 -3.09 9.22
CA LYS A 58 11.75 -3.01 10.20
C LYS A 58 12.79 -2.01 9.70
N ILE A 59 12.87 -0.87 10.37
CA ILE A 59 13.92 0.14 10.15
C ILE A 59 14.92 0.12 11.31
N THR A 60 16.16 0.53 11.05
CA THR A 60 17.23 0.56 12.04
C THR A 60 17.86 1.94 12.09
N ALA A 61 18.14 2.41 13.30
CA ALA A 61 18.89 3.63 13.57
C ALA A 61 20.32 3.28 13.93
N THR A 62 21.31 4.01 13.41
CA THR A 62 22.64 4.00 14.01
C THR A 62 22.72 4.93 15.22
N ALA A 63 21.76 5.86 15.37
CA ALA A 63 21.67 6.76 16.51
C ALA A 63 20.32 7.47 16.61
N THR A 64 19.70 7.42 17.79
CA THR A 64 18.57 8.25 18.22
C THR A 64 18.99 9.11 19.39
N CYS A 65 18.40 10.29 19.53
CA CYS A 65 18.66 11.17 20.66
C CYS A 65 18.03 10.62 21.95
N GLY A 66 18.67 10.87 23.09
CA GLY A 66 18.17 10.49 24.40
C GLY A 66 18.50 9.05 24.81
N GLU A 67 19.37 8.37 24.05
CA GLU A 67 19.84 7.01 24.28
C GLU A 67 21.35 6.92 24.04
N ASP A 68 22.10 6.29 24.94
CA ASP A 68 23.54 6.05 24.77
C ASP A 68 23.83 4.84 23.85
N GLU A 69 25.10 4.58 23.55
CA GLU A 69 25.48 3.42 22.70
C GLU A 69 25.10 2.05 23.28
N ASN A 70 24.76 1.99 24.57
CA ASN A 70 24.35 0.78 25.28
C ASN A 70 22.83 0.70 25.49
N GLY A 71 22.05 1.61 24.90
CA GLY A 71 20.60 1.63 25.03
C GLY A 71 20.06 2.25 26.32
N ARG A 72 20.88 2.99 27.06
CA ARG A 72 20.47 3.63 28.32
C ARG A 72 19.92 5.02 28.06
N ALA A 73 18.87 5.37 28.79
CA ALA A 73 18.31 6.71 28.72
C ALA A 73 19.33 7.76 29.18
N ILE A 74 19.61 8.72 28.30
CA ILE A 74 20.44 9.90 28.58
C ILE A 74 19.68 11.17 28.21
N GLN A 75 20.17 12.31 28.66
CA GLN A 75 19.64 13.62 28.27
C GLN A 75 20.50 14.18 27.14
N ASP A 76 19.92 14.31 25.95
CA ASP A 76 20.58 14.90 24.78
C ASP A 76 19.94 16.23 24.39
N LEU A 77 20.68 17.07 23.66
CA LEU A 77 20.20 18.33 23.11
C LEU A 77 19.97 18.19 21.59
N TYR A 78 18.86 18.71 21.09
CA TYR A 78 18.62 18.84 19.65
C TYR A 78 18.14 20.25 19.31
N CYS A 79 18.47 20.71 18.10
CA CYS A 79 18.09 22.03 17.61
C CYS A 79 17.33 21.92 16.28
N LYS A 80 16.25 22.70 16.15
CA LYS A 80 15.45 22.77 14.91
C LYS A 80 16.13 23.71 13.92
N LEU A 81 16.46 23.20 12.73
CA LEU A 81 17.23 23.93 11.71
C LEU A 81 16.49 25.10 11.05
N VAL A 82 15.16 25.16 11.10
CA VAL A 82 14.38 26.29 10.59
C VAL A 82 13.73 27.02 11.77
N GLY A 83 14.37 28.09 12.21
CA GLY A 83 13.81 28.99 13.21
C GLY A 83 12.63 29.75 12.61
N GLY A 84 11.40 29.35 12.95
CA GLY A 84 10.27 30.26 12.89
C GLY A 84 10.49 31.43 13.87
N PRO A 85 9.75 32.55 13.73
CA PRO A 85 9.91 33.70 14.63
C PRO A 85 9.86 33.23 16.08
N VAL A 86 10.89 33.61 16.85
CA VAL A 86 11.15 33.17 18.23
C VAL A 86 9.99 33.54 19.16
N SER A 87 8.93 32.72 19.15
CA SER A 87 7.80 32.82 20.08
C SER A 87 7.97 31.84 21.25
N GLY A 88 9.20 31.34 21.46
CA GLY A 88 9.55 30.43 22.55
C GLY A 88 10.27 31.15 23.69
N ASP A 89 10.47 30.43 24.80
CA ASP A 89 11.26 30.92 25.93
C ASP A 89 12.71 31.21 25.49
N PRO A 90 13.29 32.38 25.82
CA PRO A 90 14.64 32.76 25.41
C PRO A 90 15.72 31.80 25.91
N SER A 91 15.47 31.00 26.97
CA SER A 91 16.43 29.98 27.44
C SER A 91 16.56 28.77 26.51
N GLN A 92 15.62 28.60 25.57
CA GLN A 92 15.61 27.52 24.59
C GLN A 92 16.05 27.99 23.19
N THR A 93 16.65 29.17 23.09
CA THR A 93 17.15 29.71 21.82
C THR A 93 18.67 29.79 21.84
N ILE A 94 19.35 28.93 21.07
CA ILE A 94 20.80 28.95 20.89
C ILE A 94 21.09 29.50 19.49
N GLN A 95 21.73 30.66 19.41
CA GLN A 95 22.09 31.32 18.14
C GLN A 95 20.88 31.55 17.20
N GLY A 96 19.70 31.84 17.76
CA GLY A 96 18.49 32.08 16.96
C GLY A 96 17.77 30.81 16.48
N GLN A 97 18.23 29.62 16.89
CA GLN A 97 17.56 28.34 16.64
C GLN A 97 16.91 27.83 17.92
N TYR A 98 15.71 27.25 17.79
CA TYR A 98 15.03 26.61 18.91
C TYR A 98 15.66 25.26 19.21
N CYS A 99 16.20 25.11 20.42
CA CYS A 99 16.80 23.89 20.90
C CYS A 99 16.06 23.39 22.15
N ASP A 100 15.83 22.08 22.20
CA ASP A 100 15.18 21.42 23.33
C ASP A 100 15.97 20.15 23.70
N THR A 101 15.73 19.61 24.89
CA THR A 101 16.34 18.34 25.31
C THR A 101 15.42 17.16 25.08
N CYS A 102 16.01 16.02 24.75
CA CYS A 102 15.29 14.75 24.61
C CYS A 102 15.86 13.72 25.59
N THR A 103 15.03 12.75 25.96
CA THR A 103 15.43 11.61 26.77
C THR A 103 14.51 10.43 26.50
N MET A 104 15.06 9.21 26.41
CA MET A 104 14.25 8.01 26.18
C MET A 104 13.36 7.66 27.38
N GLY A 105 13.68 8.17 28.58
CA GLY A 105 12.90 7.98 29.81
C GLY A 105 11.59 8.78 29.89
N ASP A 106 11.36 9.74 28.99
CA ASP A 106 10.15 10.57 28.95
C ASP A 106 9.48 10.46 27.58
N SER A 107 8.32 9.79 27.51
CA SER A 107 7.60 9.57 26.26
C SER A 107 7.23 10.85 25.51
N ASN A 108 7.11 12.00 26.18
CA ASN A 108 6.78 13.27 25.53
C ASN A 108 8.00 13.93 24.86
N ARG A 109 9.20 13.55 25.30
CA ARG A 109 10.49 14.08 24.84
C ARG A 109 11.36 12.99 24.19
N ALA A 110 10.83 11.78 24.04
CA ALA A 110 11.48 10.66 23.40
C ALA A 110 11.24 10.70 21.90
N HIS A 111 12.30 10.42 21.13
CA HIS A 111 12.27 10.38 19.68
C HIS A 111 12.78 9.03 19.14
N PRO A 112 12.15 7.90 19.53
CA PRO A 112 12.59 6.58 19.10
C PRO A 112 12.35 6.37 17.61
N ILE A 113 13.16 5.49 17.01
CA ILE A 113 13.07 5.15 15.59
C ILE A 113 11.71 4.56 15.20
N THR A 114 11.00 3.91 16.13
CA THR A 114 9.68 3.33 15.92
C THR A 114 8.62 4.36 15.50
N ASN A 115 8.78 5.63 15.86
CA ASN A 115 7.86 6.70 15.47
C ASN A 115 7.87 7.02 13.97
N ALA A 116 8.84 6.49 13.19
CA ALA A 116 8.83 6.65 11.74
C ALA A 116 7.98 5.58 11.01
N ILE A 117 7.66 4.47 11.66
CA ILE A 117 6.91 3.34 11.07
C ILE A 117 5.52 3.15 11.67
N ASP A 118 5.22 3.77 12.82
CA ASP A 118 3.99 3.56 13.59
C ASP A 118 2.77 4.30 13.04
N GLY A 119 2.93 5.11 11.98
CA GLY A 119 1.84 5.88 11.35
C GLY A 119 1.19 6.92 12.29
N GLY A 120 1.77 7.12 13.48
CA GLY A 120 1.22 7.97 14.53
C GLY A 120 1.33 9.44 14.17
N ARG A 121 0.20 10.12 13.99
CA ARG A 121 0.16 11.58 13.89
C ARG A 121 0.21 12.18 15.29
N GLY A 122 1.14 13.11 15.51
CA GLY A 122 1.26 13.87 16.77
C GLY A 122 2.40 13.44 17.69
N ARG A 123 3.10 12.33 17.39
CA ARG A 123 4.37 12.00 18.07
C ARG A 123 5.53 12.71 17.39
N ALA A 124 6.53 13.05 18.17
CA ALA A 124 7.73 13.66 17.63
C ALA A 124 8.50 12.65 16.77
N ARG A 125 8.98 13.12 15.60
CA ARG A 125 9.76 12.30 14.67
C ARG A 125 11.11 11.89 15.30
N PRO A 126 11.72 10.80 14.84
CA PRO A 126 13.06 10.42 15.28
C PRO A 126 14.07 11.56 15.09
N SER A 127 14.80 11.88 16.15
CA SER A 127 15.86 12.88 16.16
C SER A 127 17.19 12.15 16.25
N PRO A 128 18.15 12.42 15.35
CA PRO A 128 19.45 11.78 15.44
C PRO A 128 20.27 12.34 16.59
N ALA A 129 21.03 11.49 17.29
CA ALA A 129 21.96 11.98 18.30
C ALA A 129 23.19 12.65 17.66
N GLY A 130 23.62 13.77 18.23
CA GLY A 130 24.92 14.38 17.95
C GLY A 130 25.18 14.75 16.48
N GLY A 131 24.19 15.32 15.77
CA GLY A 131 24.37 15.84 14.41
C GLY A 131 24.55 14.77 13.32
N ARG A 132 24.29 13.49 13.63
CA ARG A 132 24.29 12.41 12.64
C ARG A 132 23.05 12.49 11.76
N ALA A 133 23.10 11.99 10.54
CA ALA A 133 21.94 11.89 9.65
C ALA A 133 21.45 10.44 9.58
N TRP A 134 20.16 10.25 9.32
CA TRP A 134 19.55 8.96 8.99
C TRP A 134 20.04 8.54 7.59
N THR A 135 20.61 7.34 7.46
CA THR A 135 20.94 6.73 6.16
C THR A 135 19.89 5.70 5.77
#